data_AF-A0A0H5QR70-F1
#
_entry.id   AF-A0A0H5QR70-F1
#
_cell.length_a   1.000
_cell.length_b   1.000
_cell.length_c   1.000
_cell.angle_alpha   90.00
_cell.angle_beta   90.00
_cell.angle_gamma   90.00
#
_symmetry.space_group_name_H-M   'P 1'
#
loop_
_entity.id
_entity.type
_entity.pdbx_description
1 polymer ?
#
loop_
_entity_poly.entity_id
_entity_poly.type
_entity_poly.pdbx_seq_one_letter_code
_entity_poly.pdbx_strand_id
1 'polypeptide(L)'
;LVETWNRTQAPDRFPPRIKDLLHELTKDRIKDPGELAKSAVRCLDEYAKCVEGESIVAQEFMDIAWAVAISRPLMATVSNAVLAVVKDVRSTNGKVKAFPARALHDAVSRFCMGIDDEARRLRDHVVHLLQAALRRSSSLVTGLRILTHSDSPGIREALLSFHRKTGSAIGNVFICESRPRYEGQALASY
;
A
#
# COMPACT_ATOMS: atom_id res chain seq x y z
N LEU A 1 -8.73 10.63 21.35
CA LEU A 1 -8.78 10.95 19.90
C LEU A 1 -8.67 12.45 19.66
N VAL A 2 -9.57 13.29 20.21
CA VAL A 2 -9.51 14.76 20.06
C VAL A 2 -8.21 15.36 20.59
N GLU A 3 -7.73 14.96 21.77
CA GLU A 3 -6.44 15.40 22.30
C GLU A 3 -5.25 14.96 21.45
N THR A 4 -5.29 13.73 20.91
CA THR A 4 -4.27 13.18 20.01
C THR A 4 -4.26 13.91 18.67
N TRP A 5 -5.44 14.26 18.15
CA TRP A 5 -5.62 15.07 16.94
C TRP A 5 -5.06 16.48 17.15
N ASN A 6 -5.44 17.15 18.24
CA ASN A 6 -4.95 18.49 18.56
C ASN A 6 -3.42 18.51 18.79
N ARG A 7 -2.85 17.46 19.38
CA ARG A 7 -1.39 17.33 19.57
C ARG A 7 -0.64 17.11 18.26
N THR A 8 -1.22 16.36 17.33
CA THR A 8 -0.59 16.02 16.04
C THR A 8 -0.79 17.10 14.96
N GLN A 9 -1.81 17.93 15.09
CA GLN A 9 -2.09 19.04 14.17
C GLN A 9 -1.50 20.39 14.62
N ALA A 10 -0.71 20.42 15.70
CA ALA A 10 -0.13 21.67 16.19
C ALA A 10 0.81 22.31 15.15
N PRO A 11 0.74 23.64 14.92
CA PRO A 11 1.43 24.33 13.83
C PRO A 11 2.94 24.17 13.80
N ASP A 12 3.59 23.80 14.90
CA ASP A 12 5.05 23.66 14.96
C ASP A 12 5.49 22.22 15.28
N ARG A 13 4.56 21.25 15.27
CA ARG A 13 4.86 19.89 15.74
C ARG A 13 5.76 19.10 14.81
N PHE A 14 5.60 19.28 13.51
CA PHE A 14 6.31 18.53 12.49
C PHE A 14 6.99 19.46 11.48
N PRO A 15 8.14 19.07 10.91
CA PRO A 15 8.80 19.82 9.84
C PRO A 15 7.85 20.05 8.65
N PRO A 16 7.99 21.17 7.90
CA PRO A 16 7.10 21.50 6.78
C PRO A 16 6.93 20.36 5.77
N ARG A 17 8.05 19.71 5.38
CA ARG A 17 8.05 18.56 4.47
C ARG A 17 7.17 17.41 4.95
N ILE A 18 7.13 17.16 6.26
CA ILE A 18 6.30 16.09 6.84
C ILE A 18 4.82 16.45 6.79
N LYS A 19 4.48 17.73 7.01
CA LYS A 19 3.10 18.19 6.87
C LYS A 19 2.61 18.09 5.43
N ASP A 20 3.45 18.41 4.45
CA ASP A 20 3.11 18.26 3.04
C ASP A 20 2.81 16.79 2.71
N LEU A 21 3.63 15.86 3.21
CA LEU A 21 3.39 14.41 3.03
C LEU A 21 2.12 13.94 3.73
N LEU A 22 1.85 14.39 4.95
CA LEU A 22 0.59 14.09 5.66
C LEU A 22 -0.61 14.63 4.88
N HIS A 23 -0.52 15.86 4.36
CA HIS A 23 -1.56 16.46 3.53
C HIS A 23 -1.76 15.67 2.23
N GLU A 24 -0.70 15.23 1.55
CA GLU A 24 -0.79 14.35 0.38
C GLU A 24 -1.48 13.01 0.68
N LEU A 25 -1.35 12.48 1.90
CA LEU A 25 -2.09 11.29 2.31
C LEU A 25 -3.60 11.59 2.46
N THR A 26 -3.97 12.79 2.88
CA THR A 26 -5.40 13.19 2.97
C THR A 26 -6.04 13.41 1.60
N LYS A 27 -5.27 13.79 0.58
CA LYS A 27 -5.81 14.07 -0.75
C LYS A 27 -6.48 12.83 -1.31
N ASP A 28 -7.70 13.00 -1.78
CA ASP A 28 -8.54 11.91 -2.26
C ASP A 28 -8.17 11.49 -3.68
N ARG A 29 -6.99 10.87 -3.81
CA ARG A 29 -6.54 10.22 -5.03
C ARG A 29 -6.79 8.72 -4.91
N ILE A 30 -7.32 8.13 -5.98
CA ILE A 30 -7.37 6.68 -6.18
C ILE A 30 -5.90 6.23 -6.21
N LYS A 31 -5.47 5.58 -5.14
CA LYS A 31 -4.15 4.95 -5.05
C LYS A 31 -4.38 3.47 -4.81
N ASP A 32 -3.60 2.64 -5.49
CA ASP A 32 -3.48 1.24 -5.15
C ASP A 32 -3.24 1.09 -3.63
N PRO A 33 -3.92 0.17 -2.93
CA PRO A 33 -3.76 0.00 -1.49
C PRO A 33 -2.30 -0.24 -1.06
N GLY A 34 -1.52 -0.97 -1.85
CA GLY A 34 -0.10 -1.22 -1.59
C GLY A 34 0.72 0.07 -1.69
N GLU A 35 0.51 0.87 -2.75
CA GLU A 35 1.17 2.17 -2.90
C GLU A 35 0.76 3.19 -1.84
N LEU A 36 -0.50 3.14 -1.39
CA LEU A 36 -0.96 3.95 -0.26
C LEU A 36 -0.27 3.53 1.05
N ALA A 37 -0.17 2.24 1.32
CA ALA A 37 0.55 1.71 2.49
C ALA A 37 2.02 2.13 2.46
N LYS A 38 2.70 2.00 1.31
CA LYS A 38 4.09 2.45 1.13
C LYS A 38 4.23 3.96 1.32
N SER A 39 3.32 4.75 0.74
CA SER A 39 3.31 6.21 0.92
C SER A 39 3.20 6.60 2.40
N ALA A 40 2.33 5.91 3.15
CA ALA A 40 2.15 6.14 4.57
C ALA A 40 3.43 5.86 5.37
N VAL A 41 4.06 4.70 5.17
CA VAL A 41 5.28 4.35 5.92
C VAL A 41 6.50 5.16 5.47
N ARG A 42 6.56 5.60 4.20
CA ARG A 42 7.58 6.53 3.73
C ARG A 42 7.48 7.88 4.43
N CYS A 43 6.29 8.31 4.86
CA CYS A 43 6.17 9.51 5.71
C CYS A 43 6.92 9.35 7.04
N LEU A 44 6.97 8.15 7.61
CA LEU A 44 7.74 7.85 8.82
C LEU A 44 9.24 7.85 8.55
N ASP A 45 9.66 7.30 7.42
CA ASP A 45 11.06 7.32 6.98
C ASP A 45 11.55 8.75 6.72
N GLU A 46 10.73 9.58 6.09
CA GLU A 46 11.04 10.99 5.86
C GLU A 46 11.13 11.75 7.18
N TYR A 47 10.30 11.42 8.17
CA TYR A 47 10.43 11.97 9.52
C TYR A 47 11.79 11.59 10.13
N ALA A 48 12.22 10.33 10.00
CA ALA A 48 13.52 9.88 10.49
C ALA A 48 14.69 10.69 9.92
N LYS A 49 14.61 11.10 8.64
CA LYS A 49 15.62 11.92 7.97
C LYS A 49 15.64 13.38 8.44
N CYS A 50 14.53 13.87 9.00
CA CYS A 50 14.41 15.26 9.46
C CYS A 50 14.84 15.47 10.92
N VAL A 51 14.98 14.39 11.70
CA VAL A 51 15.42 14.50 13.10
C VAL A 51 16.92 14.80 13.11
N GLU A 52 17.31 15.96 13.64
CA GLU A 52 18.70 16.36 13.86
C GLU A 52 19.32 15.50 14.99
N GLY A 53 19.60 14.23 14.69
CA GLY A 53 20.17 13.28 15.63
C GLY A 53 20.10 11.85 15.11
N GLU A 54 21.06 11.01 15.48
CA GLU A 54 21.06 9.60 15.11
C GLU A 54 19.96 8.79 15.81
N SER A 55 19.28 9.37 16.81
CA SER A 55 18.25 8.70 17.62
C SER A 55 16.91 9.44 17.62
N ILE A 56 15.83 8.70 17.44
CA ILE A 56 14.45 9.19 17.50
C ILE A 56 13.86 8.87 18.87
N VAL A 57 13.27 9.87 19.52
CA VAL A 57 12.54 9.68 20.78
C VAL A 57 11.27 8.87 20.54
N ALA A 58 11.06 7.82 21.33
CA ALA A 58 9.97 6.87 21.12
C ALA A 58 8.58 7.53 21.17
N GLN A 59 8.39 8.55 22.01
CA GLN A 59 7.13 9.29 22.08
C GLN A 59 6.89 10.13 20.83
N GLU A 60 7.92 10.77 20.28
CA GLU A 60 7.81 11.54 19.04
C GLU A 60 7.53 10.66 17.84
N PHE A 61 8.18 9.48 17.77
CA PHE A 61 7.87 8.46 16.79
C PHE A 61 6.40 8.02 16.87
N MET A 62 5.88 7.77 18.07
CA MET A 62 4.47 7.41 18.23
C MET A 62 3.54 8.55 17.76
N ASP A 63 3.91 9.81 18.00
CA ASP A 63 3.10 10.95 17.58
C ASP A 63 3.03 11.08 16.06
N ILE A 64 4.14 10.94 15.33
CA ILE A 64 4.10 10.94 13.87
C ILE A 64 3.38 9.69 13.32
N ALA A 65 3.59 8.51 13.93
CA ALA A 65 2.86 7.30 13.56
C ALA A 65 1.35 7.49 13.67
N TRP A 66 0.88 8.10 14.75
CA TRP A 66 -0.53 8.45 14.91
C TRP A 66 -1.00 9.46 13.87
N ALA A 67 -0.23 10.52 13.60
CA ALA A 67 -0.58 11.51 12.59
C ALA A 67 -0.74 10.89 11.20
N VAL A 68 0.14 9.97 10.82
CA VAL A 68 0.02 9.21 9.56
C VAL A 68 -1.22 8.32 9.58
N ALA A 69 -1.44 7.56 10.65
CA ALA A 69 -2.56 6.62 10.76
C ALA A 69 -3.93 7.31 10.65
N ILE A 70 -4.07 8.53 11.18
CA ILE A 70 -5.32 9.30 11.18
C ILE A 70 -5.49 10.19 9.94
N SER A 71 -4.47 10.29 9.06
CA SER A 71 -4.57 11.08 7.82
C SER A 71 -5.61 10.48 6.84
N ARG A 72 -5.92 9.19 6.96
CA ARG A 72 -7.02 8.52 6.26
C ARG A 72 -7.73 7.50 7.17
N PRO A 73 -8.63 7.95 8.06
CA PRO A 73 -9.19 7.09 9.11
C PRO A 73 -10.11 5.99 8.57
N LEU A 74 -10.63 6.13 7.34
CA LEU A 74 -11.50 5.12 6.71
C LEU A 74 -10.74 4.05 5.92
N MET A 75 -9.40 4.14 5.81
CA MET A 75 -8.60 3.13 5.12
C MET A 75 -7.73 2.37 6.11
N ALA A 76 -8.21 1.19 6.51
CA ALA A 76 -7.51 0.25 7.40
C ALA A 76 -6.07 -0.04 6.92
N THR A 77 -5.83 0.00 5.61
CA THR A 77 -4.52 -0.16 4.98
C THR A 77 -3.45 0.76 5.56
N VAL A 78 -3.77 2.05 5.78
CA VAL A 78 -2.81 3.04 6.31
C VAL A 78 -2.47 2.71 7.77
N SER A 79 -3.49 2.48 8.60
CA SER A 79 -3.29 2.15 10.02
C SER A 79 -2.55 0.84 10.21
N ASN A 80 -2.85 -0.19 9.38
CA ASN A 80 -2.17 -1.47 9.43
C ASN A 80 -0.70 -1.37 9.01
N ALA A 81 -0.39 -0.58 7.98
CA ALA A 81 0.97 -0.34 7.53
C ALA A 81 1.81 0.34 8.62
N VAL A 82 1.27 1.40 9.23
CA VAL A 82 1.91 2.08 10.37
C VAL A 82 2.11 1.12 11.54
N LEU A 83 1.09 0.33 11.90
CA LEU A 83 1.18 -0.62 13.00
C LEU A 83 2.25 -1.69 12.76
N ALA A 84 2.39 -2.18 11.52
CA ALA A 84 3.41 -3.15 11.16
C ALA A 84 4.83 -2.58 11.39
N VAL A 85 5.09 -1.35 10.93
CA VAL A 85 6.39 -0.68 11.15
C VAL A 85 6.63 -0.40 12.64
N VAL A 86 5.62 0.09 13.37
CA VAL A 86 5.75 0.34 14.82
C VAL A 86 6.08 -0.95 15.57
N LYS A 87 5.45 -2.07 15.21
CA LYS A 87 5.74 -3.38 15.82
C LYS A 87 7.17 -3.82 15.52
N ASP A 88 7.63 -3.69 14.27
CA ASP A 88 8.97 -4.09 13.86
C ASP A 88 10.08 -3.27 14.55
N VAL A 89 9.89 -1.95 14.66
CA VAL A 89 10.80 -1.07 15.41
C VAL A 89 10.85 -1.47 16.88
N ARG A 90 9.69 -1.73 17.50
CA ARG A 90 9.60 -2.14 18.92
C ARG A 90 10.18 -3.53 19.18
N SER A 91 10.00 -4.49 18.27
CA SER A 91 10.60 -5.83 18.43
C SER A 91 12.12 -5.78 18.32
N THR A 92 12.65 -4.92 17.46
CA THR A 92 14.09 -4.78 17.24
C THR A 92 14.79 -4.03 18.37
N ASN A 93 14.14 -3.02 18.96
CA ASN A 93 14.79 -2.10 19.93
C ASN A 93 14.28 -2.26 21.37
N GLY A 94 13.23 -3.04 21.62
CA GLY A 94 12.62 -3.17 22.94
C GLY A 94 11.90 -1.90 23.43
N LYS A 95 11.67 -1.81 24.74
CA LYS A 95 11.03 -0.65 25.39
C LYS A 95 12.06 0.42 25.75
N VAL A 96 12.65 1.05 24.74
CA VAL A 96 13.64 2.12 24.91
C VAL A 96 13.01 3.51 24.82
N LYS A 97 13.64 4.51 25.47
CA LYS A 97 13.20 5.91 25.41
C LYS A 97 13.48 6.56 24.06
N ALA A 98 14.55 6.12 23.39
CA ALA A 98 14.91 6.52 22.04
C ALA A 98 15.57 5.33 21.32
N PHE A 99 15.50 5.31 19.99
CA PHE A 99 16.09 4.27 19.16
C PHE A 99 16.76 4.89 17.93
N PRO A 100 17.74 4.22 17.28
CA PRO A 100 18.43 4.80 16.13
C PRO A 100 17.49 5.10 14.97
N ALA A 101 17.64 6.25 14.30
CA ALA A 101 16.85 6.62 13.12
C ALA A 101 16.93 5.55 12.01
N ARG A 102 18.10 4.92 11.88
CA ARG A 102 18.33 3.79 10.97
C ARG A 102 17.40 2.60 11.23
N ALA A 103 17.03 2.33 12.48
CA ALA A 103 16.12 1.23 12.78
C ALA A 103 14.71 1.45 12.21
N LEU A 104 14.25 2.71 12.15
CA LEU A 104 13.00 3.05 11.48
C LEU A 104 13.14 2.96 9.95
N HIS A 105 14.25 3.45 9.39
CA HIS A 105 14.54 3.31 7.96
C HIS A 105 14.53 1.84 7.51
N ASP A 106 15.21 0.97 8.27
CA ASP A 106 15.29 -0.47 7.98
C ASP A 106 13.92 -1.13 8.09
N ALA A 107 13.10 -0.76 9.09
CA ALA A 107 11.74 -1.29 9.25
C ALA A 107 10.81 -0.87 8.09
N VAL A 108 10.88 0.40 7.67
CA VAL A 108 10.12 0.89 6.50
C VAL A 108 10.57 0.18 5.22
N SER A 109 11.87 -0.02 5.05
CA SER A 109 12.42 -0.72 3.88
C SER A 109 11.96 -2.17 3.81
N ARG A 110 12.05 -2.92 4.92
CA ARG A 110 11.53 -4.29 5.01
C ARG A 110 10.03 -4.36 4.71
N PHE A 111 9.25 -3.43 5.24
CA PHE A 111 7.82 -3.37 4.97
C PHE A 111 7.53 -3.15 3.48
N CYS A 112 8.21 -2.19 2.84
CA CYS A 112 8.01 -1.91 1.41
C CYS A 112 8.37 -3.13 0.55
N MET A 113 9.51 -3.77 0.82
CA MET A 113 9.90 -5.01 0.14
C MET A 113 8.88 -6.13 0.33
N GLY A 114 8.36 -6.28 1.56
CA GLY A 114 7.34 -7.27 1.88
C GLY A 114 6.04 -7.08 1.09
N ILE A 115 5.60 -5.83 0.90
CA ILE A 115 4.45 -5.52 0.04
C ILE A 115 4.74 -5.91 -1.41
N ASP A 116 5.91 -5.57 -1.93
CA ASP A 116 6.28 -5.88 -3.33
C ASP A 116 6.35 -7.39 -3.58
N ASP A 117 6.88 -8.14 -2.63
CA ASP A 117 6.95 -9.59 -2.69
C ASP A 117 5.57 -10.24 -2.60
N GLU A 118 4.69 -9.74 -1.73
CA GLU A 118 3.33 -10.27 -1.59
C GLU A 118 2.47 -9.95 -2.82
N ALA A 119 2.58 -8.73 -3.36
CA ALA A 119 1.92 -8.35 -4.61
C ALA A 119 2.38 -9.26 -5.77
N ARG A 120 3.68 -9.56 -5.84
CA ARG A 120 4.24 -10.51 -6.82
C ARG A 120 3.66 -11.92 -6.64
N ARG A 121 3.61 -12.43 -5.41
CA ARG A 121 3.06 -13.76 -5.11
C ARG A 121 1.58 -13.88 -5.49
N LEU A 122 0.78 -12.88 -5.15
CA LEU A 122 -0.65 -12.85 -5.49
C LEU A 122 -0.84 -12.86 -7.01
N ARG A 123 -0.07 -12.05 -7.74
CA ARG A 123 -0.08 -12.03 -9.21
C ARG A 123 0.26 -13.39 -9.80
N ASP A 124 1.33 -14.02 -9.33
CA ASP A 124 1.75 -15.34 -9.81
C ASP A 124 0.69 -16.41 -9.51
N HIS A 125 0.06 -16.33 -8.33
CA HIS A 125 -1.04 -17.22 -7.95
C HIS A 125 -2.25 -17.08 -8.87
N VAL A 126 -2.67 -15.84 -9.18
CA VAL A 126 -3.77 -15.58 -10.13
C VAL A 126 -3.44 -16.15 -11.51
N VAL A 127 -2.21 -15.94 -12.01
CA VAL A 127 -1.76 -16.52 -13.28
C VAL A 127 -1.85 -18.06 -13.25
N HIS A 128 -1.41 -18.69 -12.17
CA HIS A 128 -1.51 -20.15 -12.01
C HIS A 128 -2.97 -20.64 -12.01
N LEU A 129 -3.87 -19.96 -11.32
CA LEU A 129 -5.30 -20.30 -11.31
C LEU A 129 -5.91 -20.20 -12.71
N LEU A 130 -5.60 -19.14 -13.46
CA LEU A 130 -6.07 -18.97 -14.85
C LEU A 130 -5.54 -20.08 -15.77
N GLN A 131 -4.27 -20.49 -15.61
CA GLN A 131 -3.70 -21.60 -16.36
C GLN A 131 -4.37 -22.94 -16.03
N ALA A 132 -4.65 -23.19 -14.75
CA ALA A 132 -5.37 -24.38 -14.33
C ALA A 132 -6.80 -24.41 -14.90
N ALA A 133 -7.49 -23.27 -14.92
CA ALA A 133 -8.83 -23.14 -15.50
C ALA A 133 -8.83 -23.45 -17.01
N LEU A 134 -7.82 -22.99 -17.76
CA LEU A 134 -7.67 -23.35 -19.18
C LEU A 134 -7.48 -24.86 -19.37
N ARG A 135 -6.54 -25.47 -18.63
CA ARG A 135 -6.22 -26.90 -18.78
C ARG A 135 -7.40 -27.82 -18.49
N ARG A 136 -8.33 -27.38 -17.63
CA ARG A 136 -9.54 -28.14 -17.26
C ARG A 136 -10.71 -27.96 -18.22
N SER A 137 -10.66 -26.96 -19.11
CA SER A 137 -11.69 -26.78 -20.15
C SER A 137 -11.40 -27.69 -21.35
N SER A 138 -12.18 -28.76 -21.50
CA SER A 138 -12.12 -29.63 -22.68
C SER A 138 -12.60 -28.89 -23.94
N SER A 139 -11.72 -28.79 -24.94
CA SER A 139 -11.90 -28.62 -26.41
C SER A 139 -12.94 -27.65 -27.02
N LEU A 140 -13.79 -26.95 -26.25
CA LEU A 140 -14.86 -26.09 -26.79
C LEU A 140 -14.90 -24.66 -26.24
N VAL A 141 -13.96 -24.28 -25.36
CA VAL A 141 -13.91 -22.92 -24.81
C VAL A 141 -13.16 -22.00 -25.78
N THR A 142 -13.89 -21.11 -26.45
CA THR A 142 -13.39 -20.06 -27.35
C THR A 142 -12.72 -18.89 -26.59
N GLY A 143 -12.00 -19.20 -25.51
CA GLY A 143 -11.31 -18.26 -24.63
C GLY A 143 -12.00 -18.04 -23.27
N LEU A 144 -11.20 -17.74 -22.25
CA LEU A 144 -11.71 -17.41 -20.92
C LEU A 144 -12.45 -16.07 -20.94
N ARG A 145 -13.62 -16.03 -20.31
CA ARG A 145 -14.36 -14.79 -20.03
C ARG A 145 -14.14 -14.42 -18.56
N ILE A 146 -13.63 -13.23 -18.31
CA ILE A 146 -13.21 -12.79 -16.97
C ILE A 146 -14.05 -11.59 -16.58
N LEU A 147 -14.69 -11.66 -15.40
CA LEU A 147 -15.39 -10.53 -14.80
C LEU A 147 -14.52 -9.97 -13.67
N THR A 148 -14.14 -8.70 -13.76
CA THR A 148 -13.40 -7.98 -12.70
C THR A 148 -14.19 -6.75 -12.27
N HIS A 149 -14.08 -6.37 -11.01
CA HIS A 149 -14.66 -5.14 -10.49
C HIS A 149 -13.54 -4.14 -10.21
N SER A 150 -13.66 -2.91 -10.71
CA SER A 150 -12.67 -1.81 -10.58
C SER A 150 -11.26 -2.09 -11.14
N ASP A 151 -10.43 -1.06 -11.31
CA ASP A 151 -9.01 -1.22 -11.67
C ASP A 151 -8.21 -1.69 -10.45
N SER A 152 -7.92 -2.99 -10.42
CA SER A 152 -6.89 -3.55 -9.55
C SER A 152 -5.61 -3.74 -10.37
N PRO A 153 -4.54 -2.96 -10.12
CA PRO A 153 -3.28 -3.11 -10.86
C PRO A 153 -2.72 -4.54 -10.80
N GLY A 154 -2.87 -5.22 -9.67
CA GLY A 154 -2.44 -6.61 -9.51
C GLY A 154 -3.20 -7.59 -10.40
N ILE A 155 -4.53 -7.45 -10.50
CA ILE A 155 -5.35 -8.26 -11.41
C ILE A 155 -4.99 -7.93 -12.87
N ARG A 156 -4.87 -6.64 -13.21
CA ARG A 156 -4.47 -6.19 -14.56
C ARG A 156 -3.14 -6.82 -14.97
N GLU A 157 -2.11 -6.71 -14.14
CA GLU A 157 -0.80 -7.29 -14.42
C GLU A 157 -0.85 -8.82 -14.55
N ALA A 158 -1.65 -9.50 -13.73
CA ALA A 158 -1.85 -10.94 -13.83
C ALA A 158 -2.48 -11.33 -15.17
N LEU A 159 -3.52 -10.61 -15.60
CA LEU A 159 -4.20 -10.82 -16.88
C LEU A 159 -3.25 -10.58 -18.06
N LEU A 160 -2.49 -9.48 -18.04
CA LEU A 160 -1.49 -9.18 -19.07
C LEU A 160 -0.38 -10.26 -19.12
N SER A 161 0.14 -10.67 -17.97
CA SER A 161 1.14 -11.74 -17.86
C SER A 161 0.62 -13.06 -18.43
N PHE A 162 -0.63 -13.40 -18.12
CA PHE A 162 -1.29 -14.59 -18.62
C PHE A 162 -1.55 -14.54 -20.13
N HIS A 163 -2.02 -13.40 -20.66
CA HIS A 163 -2.22 -13.20 -22.09
C HIS A 163 -0.92 -13.39 -22.87
N ARG A 164 0.17 -12.75 -22.42
CA ARG A 164 1.51 -12.90 -23.03
C ARG A 164 1.99 -14.35 -23.05
N LYS A 165 1.72 -15.13 -21.98
CA LYS A 165 2.13 -16.54 -21.87
C LYS A 165 1.31 -17.50 -22.74
N THR A 166 0.08 -17.14 -23.09
CA THR A 166 -0.89 -18.07 -23.71
C THR A 166 -1.30 -17.66 -25.12
N GLY A 167 -0.82 -16.52 -25.62
CA GLY A 167 -0.90 -16.11 -27.02
C GLY A 167 -2.28 -15.68 -27.53
N SER A 168 -3.39 -15.99 -26.83
CA SER A 168 -4.76 -15.49 -27.09
C SER A 168 -5.85 -16.20 -26.24
N ALA A 169 -5.49 -16.85 -25.13
CA ALA A 169 -6.45 -17.69 -24.40
C ALA A 169 -7.47 -16.91 -23.54
N ILE A 170 -7.31 -15.59 -23.37
CA ILE A 170 -8.35 -14.71 -22.83
C ILE A 170 -9.24 -14.28 -23.99
N GLY A 171 -10.52 -14.64 -23.93
CA GLY A 171 -11.52 -14.23 -24.91
C GLY A 171 -11.99 -12.81 -24.67
N ASN A 172 -12.62 -12.55 -23.51
CA ASN A 172 -13.14 -11.23 -23.14
C ASN A 172 -12.89 -10.93 -21.67
N VAL A 173 -12.53 -9.67 -21.35
CA VAL A 173 -12.50 -9.15 -19.98
C VAL A 173 -13.64 -8.15 -19.83
N PHE A 174 -14.58 -8.45 -18.92
CA PHE A 174 -15.68 -7.58 -18.54
C PHE A 174 -15.29 -6.83 -17.27
N ILE A 175 -15.36 -5.51 -17.31
CA ILE A 175 -15.00 -4.64 -16.19
C ILE A 175 -16.29 -4.06 -15.62
N CYS A 176 -16.65 -4.50 -14.42
CA CYS A 176 -17.75 -3.92 -13.65
C CYS A 176 -17.27 -2.66 -12.95
N GLU A 177 -17.98 -1.57 -13.19
CA GLU A 177 -17.75 -0.29 -12.53
C GLU A 177 -18.91 0.07 -11.61
N SER A 178 -18.59 0.80 -10.55
CA SER A 178 -19.58 1.39 -9.66
C SER A 178 -19.29 2.87 -9.45
N ARG A 179 -20.37 3.65 -9.29
CA ARG A 179 -20.27 5.08 -8.95
C ARG A 179 -19.72 5.26 -7.53
N PRO A 180 -19.08 6.39 -7.22
CA PRO A 180 -18.98 7.62 -8.02
C PRO A 180 -17.74 7.73 -8.91
N ARG A 181 -16.79 6.81 -8.78
CA ARG A 181 -15.50 6.87 -9.46
C ARG A 181 -15.41 5.66 -10.37
N TYR A 182 -15.58 5.91 -11.66
CA TYR A 182 -15.47 4.92 -12.72
C TYR A 182 -14.02 4.44 -12.84
N GLU A 183 -13.56 3.69 -11.85
CA GLU A 183 -12.17 3.29 -11.64
C GLU A 183 -11.68 2.27 -12.68
N GLY A 184 -12.59 1.50 -13.27
CA GLY A 184 -12.30 0.53 -14.32
C GLY A 184 -11.94 1.15 -15.67
N GLN A 185 -12.21 2.43 -15.91
CA GLN A 185 -11.86 3.12 -17.16
C GLN A 185 -10.35 3.11 -17.42
N ALA A 186 -9.52 3.15 -16.37
CA ALA A 186 -8.07 3.03 -16.47
C ALA A 186 -7.60 1.61 -16.85
N LEU A 187 -8.43 0.59 -16.62
CA LEU A 187 -8.15 -0.79 -17.01
C LEU A 187 -8.68 -1.09 -18.42
N ALA A 188 -9.70 -0.35 -18.89
CA ALA A 188 -10.28 -0.48 -20.23
C ALA A 188 -9.46 0.20 -21.34
N SER A 189 -8.52 1.09 -21.01
CA SER A 189 -7.71 1.84 -21.99
C SER A 189 -6.49 1.09 -22.55
N TYR A 190 -6.34 -0.19 -22.22
CA TYR A 190 -5.21 -1.06 -22.59
C TYR A 190 -5.68 -2.28 -23.38
#